data_AF-A0A399GEU1-F1
#
_entry.id   AF-A0A399GEU1-F1
#
_cell.length_a   1.000
_cell.length_b   1.000
_cell.length_c   1.000
_cell.angle_alpha   90.00
_cell.angle_beta   90.00
_cell.angle_gamma   90.00
#
_symmetry.space_group_name_H-M   'P 1'
#
loop_
_entity.id
_entity.type
_entity.pdbx_description
1 polymer ?
#
loop_
_entity_poly.entity_id
_entity_poly.type
_entity_poly.pdbx_seq_one_letter_code
_entity_poly.pdbx_strand_id
1 'polypeptide(L)'
;MTYQKPKKSRHRKQNSDDEDRRTAVKPLPYIGLTQVCSLIRTEFRPLWLSTHRFPLFVLESYFKAFFPVLRRSSQMDGKSRKRIESYHDPAGTLRLWVNQDYIRDIDVFPLLRFHLRFPAYTMDIMCAQLETKAPLTKFFTALINNASLTWVKYIKQQSITQVVLNAEFYAGQPLRAALHVVIKQRQMSDWVEPGGHFMAPLCTDLRRSLGIEDLNCHVDFGIDYW
;
A
#
# COMPACT_ATOMS: atom_id res chain seq x y z
N MET A 1 3.95 35.82 -45.61
CA MET A 1 2.84 34.94 -45.19
C MET A 1 3.29 34.19 -43.95
N THR A 2 2.75 34.53 -42.78
CA THR A 2 3.21 34.01 -41.49
C THR A 2 2.01 33.39 -40.79
N TYR A 3 1.99 32.07 -40.68
CA TYR A 3 0.91 31.32 -40.02
C TYR A 3 0.95 31.55 -38.50
N GLN A 4 -0.05 32.25 -37.95
CA GLN A 4 -0.30 32.30 -36.51
C GLN A 4 -1.02 31.02 -36.06
N LYS A 5 -0.44 30.30 -35.08
CA LYS A 5 -1.08 29.12 -34.45
C LYS A 5 -2.22 29.56 -33.52
N PRO A 6 -3.37 28.86 -33.47
CA PRO A 6 -4.46 29.21 -32.59
C PRO A 6 -4.12 28.91 -31.12
N LYS A 7 -4.38 29.88 -30.24
CA LYS A 7 -4.29 29.71 -28.77
C LYS A 7 -5.39 28.76 -28.31
N LYS A 8 -5.02 27.61 -27.74
CA LYS A 8 -5.95 26.70 -27.08
C LYS A 8 -6.55 27.37 -25.85
N SER A 9 -7.84 27.70 -25.94
CA SER A 9 -8.71 28.05 -24.83
C SER A 9 -8.76 26.89 -23.83
N ARG A 10 -8.29 27.13 -22.60
CA ARG A 10 -8.46 26.19 -21.47
C ARG A 10 -9.91 26.30 -21.00
N HIS A 11 -10.72 25.31 -21.37
CA HIS A 11 -12.06 25.16 -20.83
C HIS A 11 -11.95 24.82 -19.34
N ARG A 12 -12.23 25.81 -18.50
CA ARG A 12 -12.37 25.67 -17.04
C ARG A 12 -13.65 24.87 -16.78
N LYS A 13 -13.52 23.57 -16.51
CA LYS A 13 -14.60 22.78 -15.91
C LYS A 13 -14.76 23.27 -14.46
N GLN A 14 -15.77 24.10 -14.23
CA GLN A 14 -16.48 24.13 -12.95
C GLN A 14 -17.25 22.81 -12.85
N ASN A 15 -17.01 22.04 -11.78
CA ASN A 15 -18.01 21.25 -11.07
C ASN A 15 -17.37 20.50 -9.90
N SER A 16 -18.16 20.43 -8.81
CA SER A 16 -18.04 19.76 -7.52
C SER A 16 -17.10 20.38 -6.47
N ASP A 17 -17.67 21.31 -5.72
CA ASP A 17 -17.22 21.86 -4.43
C ASP A 17 -17.24 20.81 -3.27
N ASP A 18 -17.15 19.51 -3.58
CA ASP A 18 -17.14 18.40 -2.61
C ASP A 18 -15.77 17.70 -2.47
N GLU A 19 -14.76 18.04 -3.28
CA GLU A 19 -13.40 17.48 -3.16
C GLU A 19 -12.48 18.23 -2.17
N ASP A 20 -12.89 19.39 -1.66
CA ASP A 20 -12.02 20.30 -0.89
C ASP A 20 -11.86 19.97 0.61
N ARG A 21 -12.32 18.79 1.06
CA ARG A 21 -12.07 18.29 2.44
C ARG A 21 -11.03 17.19 2.54
N ARG A 22 -10.30 16.88 1.46
CA ARG A 22 -9.03 16.15 1.60
C ARG A 22 -7.98 17.13 2.08
N THR A 23 -7.83 17.23 3.40
CA THR A 23 -6.75 17.97 4.07
C THR A 23 -5.46 17.81 3.27
N ALA A 24 -4.91 18.90 2.75
CA ALA A 24 -3.72 18.87 1.90
C ALA A 24 -2.65 18.01 2.59
N VAL A 25 -2.32 16.87 1.98
CA VAL A 25 -1.34 15.93 2.50
C VAL A 25 -0.04 16.70 2.69
N LYS A 26 0.34 16.94 3.96
CA LYS A 26 1.59 17.64 4.27
C LYS A 26 2.74 16.86 3.60
N PRO A 27 3.59 17.52 2.80
CA PRO A 27 4.71 16.84 2.15
C PRO A 27 5.64 16.25 3.22
N LEU A 28 6.15 15.05 2.96
CA LEU A 28 7.07 14.37 3.88
C LEU A 28 8.31 15.25 4.11
N PRO A 29 8.63 15.62 5.37
CA PRO A 29 9.77 16.48 5.66
C PRO A 29 11.07 15.89 5.11
N TYR A 30 11.92 16.74 4.52
CA TYR A 30 13.25 16.37 4.01
C TYR A 30 13.29 15.33 2.88
N ILE A 31 12.15 14.97 2.28
CA ILE A 31 12.11 14.08 1.11
C ILE A 31 13.00 14.59 -0.03
N GLY A 32 13.05 15.91 -0.24
CA GLY A 32 13.90 16.54 -1.24
C GLY A 32 15.40 16.27 -1.02
N LEU A 33 15.86 16.16 0.23
CA LEU A 33 17.27 15.90 0.55
C LEU A 33 17.72 14.51 0.08
N THR A 34 16.81 13.54 0.09
CA THR A 34 17.06 12.21 -0.49
C THR A 34 17.14 12.23 -2.02
N GLN A 35 16.74 13.33 -2.66
CA GLN A 35 16.66 13.44 -4.12
C GLN A 35 17.76 14.33 -4.73
N VAL A 36 18.62 14.98 -3.94
CA VAL A 36 19.60 15.98 -4.43
C VAL A 36 20.80 15.38 -5.17
N CYS A 37 21.87 15.00 -4.47
CA CYS A 37 23.09 14.44 -5.09
C CYS A 37 23.32 12.98 -4.67
N SER A 38 24.09 12.23 -5.46
CA SER A 38 24.33 10.80 -5.20
C SER A 38 24.98 10.54 -3.84
N LEU A 39 25.87 11.43 -3.38
CA LEU A 39 26.57 11.31 -2.11
C LEU A 39 25.62 11.42 -0.90
N ILE A 40 24.75 12.45 -0.89
CA ILE A 40 23.72 12.57 0.16
C ILE A 40 22.76 11.36 0.06
N ARG A 41 22.46 10.89 -1.16
CA ARG A 41 21.58 9.75 -1.35
C ARG A 41 22.17 8.41 -0.89
N THR A 42 23.49 8.24 -0.87
CA THR A 42 24.16 7.03 -0.34
C THR A 42 24.35 7.11 1.16
N GLU A 43 24.76 8.27 1.69
CA GLU A 43 25.12 8.42 3.10
C GLU A 43 23.91 8.75 3.99
N PHE A 44 23.07 9.71 3.57
CA PHE A 44 21.96 10.19 4.39
C PHE A 44 20.74 9.29 4.29
N ARG A 45 20.47 8.67 3.14
CA ARG A 45 19.24 7.91 2.92
C ARG A 45 19.11 6.70 3.85
N PRO A 46 20.12 5.85 4.08
CA PRO A 46 19.99 4.74 5.03
C PRO A 46 19.72 5.25 6.46
N LEU A 47 20.47 6.26 6.90
CA LEU A 47 20.29 6.90 8.21
C LEU A 47 18.90 7.52 8.37
N TRP A 48 18.42 8.23 7.35
CA TRP A 48 17.10 8.85 7.35
C TRP A 48 15.99 7.79 7.32
N LEU A 49 16.07 6.78 6.46
CA LEU A 49 15.09 5.68 6.41
C LEU A 49 15.00 4.92 7.74
N SER A 50 16.13 4.71 8.43
CA SER A 50 16.15 4.03 9.72
C SER A 50 15.47 4.81 10.86
N THR A 51 15.36 6.14 10.73
CA THR A 51 14.78 7.01 11.76
C THR A 51 13.38 7.49 11.41
N HIS A 52 13.10 7.61 10.11
CA HIS A 52 11.88 8.21 9.58
C HIS A 52 10.64 7.35 9.83
N ARG A 53 9.59 8.00 10.31
CA ARG A 53 8.26 7.42 10.45
C ARG A 53 7.37 8.05 9.38
N PHE A 54 6.69 7.23 8.59
CA PHE A 54 5.80 7.72 7.54
C PHE A 54 4.37 7.19 7.74
N PRO A 55 3.34 7.99 7.43
CA PRO A 55 1.97 7.58 7.64
C PRO A 55 1.51 6.55 6.59
N LEU A 56 0.57 5.68 6.95
CA LEU A 56 0.06 4.64 6.05
C LEU A 56 -0.54 5.20 4.75
N PHE A 57 -1.21 6.35 4.78
CA PHE A 57 -1.87 6.90 3.59
C PHE A 57 -0.88 7.35 2.48
N VAL A 58 0.42 7.47 2.76
CA VAL A 58 1.44 7.76 1.73
C VAL A 58 2.22 6.52 1.27
N LEU A 59 1.79 5.30 1.63
CA LEU A 59 2.52 4.06 1.32
C LEU A 59 2.96 3.97 -0.15
N GLU A 60 2.04 4.24 -1.08
CA GLU A 60 2.34 4.11 -2.50
C GLU A 60 3.40 5.11 -2.98
N SER A 61 3.25 6.39 -2.63
CA SER A 61 4.20 7.43 -3.03
C SER A 61 5.55 7.25 -2.33
N TYR A 62 5.55 6.82 -1.07
CA TYR A 62 6.74 6.48 -0.31
C TYR A 62 7.54 5.35 -0.97
N PHE A 63 6.91 4.22 -1.27
CA PHE A 63 7.62 3.11 -1.93
C PHE A 63 8.05 3.43 -3.35
N LYS A 64 7.28 4.23 -4.11
CA LYS A 64 7.72 4.70 -5.44
C LYS A 64 9.00 5.54 -5.35
N ALA A 65 9.10 6.41 -4.34
CA ALA A 65 10.26 7.29 -4.16
C ALA A 65 11.50 6.55 -3.62
N PHE A 66 11.30 5.71 -2.60
CA PHE A 66 12.39 5.12 -1.83
C PHE A 66 12.65 3.65 -2.13
N PHE A 67 11.78 2.96 -2.86
CA PHE A 67 11.95 1.54 -3.19
C PHE A 67 11.47 1.25 -4.61
N PRO A 68 11.95 2.01 -5.62
CA PRO A 68 11.44 1.91 -6.98
C PRO A 68 11.57 0.48 -7.51
N VAL A 69 10.56 0.03 -8.26
CA VAL A 69 10.57 -1.29 -8.90
C VAL A 69 11.63 -1.28 -10.00
N LEU A 70 12.57 -2.21 -9.92
CA LEU A 70 13.53 -2.45 -11.00
C LEU A 70 12.77 -3.00 -12.20
N ARG A 71 12.60 -2.18 -13.23
CA ARG A 71 12.01 -2.64 -14.50
C ARG A 71 12.91 -3.69 -15.15
N ARG A 72 12.32 -4.50 -16.04
CA ARG A 72 13.06 -5.52 -16.80
C ARG A 72 14.21 -4.85 -17.58
N SER A 73 15.28 -5.59 -17.85
CA SER A 73 16.44 -5.11 -18.61
C SER A 73 16.07 -4.54 -19.98
N SER A 74 14.98 -5.01 -20.59
CA SER A 74 14.44 -4.49 -21.85
C SER A 74 13.79 -3.09 -21.74
N GLN A 75 13.54 -2.60 -20.53
CA GLN A 75 12.81 -1.36 -20.25
C GLN A 75 13.66 -0.31 -19.51
N MET A 76 14.91 -0.63 -19.17
CA MET A 76 15.79 0.26 -18.42
C MET A 76 17.24 0.03 -18.80
N ASP A 77 17.97 1.12 -19.04
CA ASP A 77 19.40 1.06 -19.35
C ASP A 77 20.20 0.49 -18.17
N GLY A 78 21.26 -0.27 -18.48
CA GLY A 78 22.07 -0.94 -17.46
C GLY A 78 22.71 0.02 -16.44
N LYS A 79 22.95 1.28 -16.83
CA LYS A 79 23.53 2.31 -15.95
C LYS A 79 22.50 2.78 -14.92
N SER A 80 21.28 3.11 -15.32
CA SER A 80 20.20 3.42 -14.37
C SER A 80 19.87 2.25 -13.47
N ARG A 81 19.91 1.02 -14.01
CA ARG A 81 19.71 -0.19 -13.21
C ARG A 81 20.73 -0.33 -12.08
N LYS A 82 22.03 -0.31 -12.43
CA LYS A 82 23.13 -0.39 -11.45
C LYS A 82 23.05 0.74 -10.44
N ARG A 83 22.67 1.95 -10.88
CA ARG A 83 22.49 3.11 -10.01
C ARG A 83 21.39 2.85 -8.97
N ILE A 84 20.23 2.34 -9.37
CA ILE A 84 19.13 2.04 -8.42
C ILE A 84 19.54 0.92 -7.47
N GLU A 85 20.16 -0.14 -7.98
CA GLU A 85 20.66 -1.26 -7.18
C GLU A 85 21.70 -0.81 -6.13
N SER A 86 22.59 0.14 -6.49
CA SER A 86 23.64 0.65 -5.58
C SER A 86 23.12 1.41 -4.36
N TYR A 87 21.89 1.91 -4.40
CA TYR A 87 21.28 2.63 -3.28
C TYR A 87 20.26 1.78 -2.52
N HIS A 88 20.16 0.50 -2.88
CA HIS A 88 19.19 -0.40 -2.27
C HIS A 88 19.80 -1.01 -1.01
N ASP A 89 19.26 -0.66 0.15
CA ASP A 89 19.57 -1.37 1.38
C ASP A 89 18.71 -2.65 1.40
N PRO A 90 19.30 -3.86 1.43
CA PRO A 90 18.56 -5.13 1.39
C PRO A 90 17.83 -5.45 2.69
N ALA A 91 18.19 -4.81 3.81
CA ALA A 91 17.58 -5.03 5.12
C ALA A 91 17.33 -3.70 5.83
N GLY A 92 16.56 -3.72 6.91
CA GLY A 92 16.30 -2.51 7.69
C GLY A 92 15.00 -2.57 8.49
N THR A 93 14.58 -1.43 8.99
CA THR A 93 13.33 -1.27 9.72
C THR A 93 12.49 -0.18 9.09
N LEU A 94 11.30 -0.52 8.60
CA LEU A 94 10.29 0.47 8.21
C LEU A 94 9.45 0.84 9.41
N ARG A 95 9.42 2.13 9.75
CA ARG A 95 8.60 2.64 10.85
C ARG A 95 7.29 3.19 10.29
N LEU A 96 6.23 2.41 10.43
CA LEU A 96 4.89 2.76 9.96
C LEU A 96 4.18 3.56 11.03
N TRP A 97 3.87 4.82 10.74
CA TRP A 97 3.06 5.66 11.62
C TRP A 97 1.58 5.42 11.35
N VAL A 98 0.93 4.81 12.33
CA VAL A 98 -0.48 4.45 12.28
C VAL A 98 -1.23 5.39 13.23
N ASN A 99 -2.04 6.27 12.67
CA ASN A 99 -2.94 7.13 13.43
C ASN A 99 -4.38 6.75 13.13
N GLN A 100 -5.18 6.57 14.18
CA GLN A 100 -6.56 6.12 14.14
C GLN A 100 -7.42 6.98 13.21
N ASP A 101 -7.22 8.30 13.24
CA ASP A 101 -7.97 9.26 12.43
C ASP A 101 -7.82 9.06 10.92
N TYR A 102 -6.79 8.32 10.49
CA TYR A 102 -6.46 8.15 9.09
C TYR A 102 -6.57 6.70 8.61
N ILE A 103 -6.97 5.72 9.44
CA ILE A 103 -7.10 4.30 8.99
C ILE A 103 -8.48 4.04 8.38
N ARG A 104 -8.82 4.81 7.35
CA ARG A 104 -10.04 4.59 6.57
C ARG A 104 -9.68 4.63 5.10
N ASP A 105 -10.17 3.65 4.35
CA ASP A 105 -9.97 3.50 2.91
C ASP A 105 -8.48 3.50 2.51
N ILE A 106 -7.61 2.89 3.33
CA ILE A 106 -6.18 2.78 3.04
C ILE A 106 -5.86 1.46 2.33
N ASP A 107 -5.35 1.54 1.10
CA ASP A 107 -4.76 0.38 0.42
C ASP A 107 -3.37 0.04 0.96
N VAL A 108 -3.26 -1.11 1.65
CA VAL A 108 -2.00 -1.66 2.17
C VAL A 108 -1.37 -2.69 1.24
N PHE A 109 -1.95 -2.95 0.07
CA PHE A 109 -1.35 -3.84 -0.92
C PHE A 109 0.10 -3.48 -1.33
N PRO A 110 0.50 -2.19 -1.43
CA PRO A 110 1.90 -1.82 -1.65
C PRO A 110 2.84 -2.34 -0.54
N LEU A 111 2.37 -2.36 0.71
CA LEU A 111 3.13 -2.85 1.87
C LEU A 111 3.39 -4.36 1.77
N LEU A 112 2.38 -5.13 1.38
CA LEU A 112 2.49 -6.57 1.19
C LEU A 112 3.47 -6.91 0.06
N ARG A 113 3.37 -6.19 -1.06
CA ARG A 113 4.32 -6.33 -2.18
C ARG A 113 5.75 -5.98 -1.76
N PHE A 114 5.90 -4.93 -0.94
CA PHE A 114 7.21 -4.57 -0.39
C PHE A 114 7.80 -5.70 0.46
N HIS A 115 7.03 -6.25 1.40
CA HIS A 115 7.52 -7.32 2.29
C HIS A 115 7.95 -8.57 1.53
N LEU A 116 7.20 -8.98 0.50
CA LEU A 116 7.59 -10.11 -0.36
C LEU A 116 8.85 -9.83 -1.20
N ARG A 117 9.11 -8.57 -1.53
CA ARG A 117 10.32 -8.17 -2.28
C ARG A 117 11.53 -8.03 -1.36
N PHE A 118 11.33 -7.64 -0.11
CA PHE A 118 12.37 -7.38 0.88
C PHE A 118 12.07 -8.11 2.20
N PRO A 119 12.23 -9.44 2.24
CA PRO A 119 11.87 -10.24 3.41
C PRO A 119 12.75 -9.97 4.64
N ALA A 120 13.95 -9.40 4.45
CA ALA A 120 14.85 -9.03 5.54
C ALA A 120 14.50 -7.69 6.20
N TYR A 121 13.48 -6.98 5.71
CA TYR A 121 12.99 -5.78 6.38
C TYR A 121 12.02 -6.14 7.51
N THR A 122 12.22 -5.46 8.64
CA THR A 122 11.32 -5.47 9.78
C THR A 122 10.34 -4.31 9.67
N MET A 123 9.13 -4.51 10.21
CA MET A 123 8.08 -3.49 10.23
C MET A 123 7.83 -3.09 11.67
N ASP A 124 8.07 -1.83 11.99
CA ASP A 124 7.85 -1.27 13.32
C ASP A 124 6.59 -0.40 13.30
N ILE A 125 5.53 -0.89 13.96
CA ILE A 125 4.23 -0.23 14.01
C ILE A 125 4.23 0.80 15.13
N MET A 126 4.31 2.07 14.74
CA MET A 126 4.30 3.23 15.63
C MET A 126 2.88 3.79 15.70
N CYS A 127 2.33 3.94 16.92
CA CYS A 127 1.01 4.52 17.17
C CYS A 127 1.15 5.68 18.17
N ALA A 128 0.32 6.72 18.05
CA ALA A 128 0.26 7.79 19.04
C ALA A 128 -0.42 7.31 20.34
N GLN A 129 -1.49 6.53 20.20
CA GLN A 129 -2.28 6.01 21.32
C GLN A 129 -1.77 4.61 21.73
N LEU A 130 -1.37 4.48 23.00
CA LEU A 130 -0.81 3.24 23.58
C LEU A 130 -1.83 2.09 23.56
N GLU A 131 -3.09 2.37 23.85
CA GLU A 131 -4.16 1.37 23.95
C GLU A 131 -4.41 0.64 22.63
N THR A 132 -4.26 1.33 21.50
CA THR A 132 -4.44 0.73 20.18
C THR A 132 -3.17 0.15 19.59
N LYS A 133 -2.01 0.41 20.20
CA LYS A 133 -0.72 -0.07 19.69
C LYS A 133 -0.71 -1.59 19.61
N ALA A 134 -0.98 -2.30 20.70
CA ALA A 134 -0.88 -3.76 20.72
C ALA A 134 -1.86 -4.46 19.74
N PRO A 135 -3.16 -4.11 19.69
CA PRO A 135 -4.07 -4.69 18.69
C PRO A 135 -3.65 -4.42 17.24
N LEU A 136 -3.24 -3.19 16.92
CA LEU A 136 -2.80 -2.84 15.57
C LEU A 136 -1.49 -3.54 15.20
N THR A 137 -0.52 -3.58 16.11
CA THR A 137 0.73 -4.32 15.90
C THR A 137 0.46 -5.79 15.65
N LYS A 138 -0.41 -6.44 16.44
CA LYS A 138 -0.80 -7.84 16.22
C LYS A 138 -1.46 -8.04 14.86
N PHE A 139 -2.40 -7.17 14.49
CA PHE A 139 -3.09 -7.22 13.20
C PHE A 139 -2.10 -7.08 12.02
N PHE A 140 -1.28 -6.03 12.00
CA PHE A 140 -0.31 -5.82 10.93
C PHE A 140 0.73 -6.93 10.86
N THR A 141 1.18 -7.43 12.01
CA THR A 141 2.12 -8.56 12.07
C THR A 141 1.52 -9.81 11.45
N ALA A 142 0.26 -10.13 11.75
CA ALA A 142 -0.44 -11.29 11.17
C ALA A 142 -0.67 -11.11 9.67
N LEU A 143 -1.11 -9.92 9.23
CA LEU A 143 -1.39 -9.63 7.82
C LEU A 143 -0.12 -9.64 6.96
N ILE A 144 0.96 -9.00 7.43
CA ILE A 144 2.22 -8.88 6.67
C ILE A 144 2.96 -10.21 6.61
N ASN A 145 3.04 -10.93 7.73
CA ASN A 145 3.75 -12.20 7.81
C ASN A 145 2.88 -13.41 7.44
N ASN A 146 1.72 -13.19 6.82
CA ASN A 146 0.87 -14.28 6.35
C ASN A 146 1.62 -15.13 5.31
N ALA A 147 1.91 -16.37 5.70
CA ALA A 147 2.70 -17.33 4.94
C ALA A 147 1.85 -18.28 4.07
N SER A 148 0.53 -18.06 3.96
CA SER A 148 -0.32 -18.87 3.07
C SER A 148 0.23 -18.87 1.65
N LEU A 149 0.44 -20.06 1.08
CA LEU A 149 0.94 -20.22 -0.28
C LEU A 149 0.02 -19.53 -1.31
N THR A 150 -1.30 -19.60 -1.10
CA THR A 150 -2.28 -18.95 -1.97
C THR A 150 -2.18 -17.44 -1.86
N TRP A 151 -2.07 -16.90 -0.64
CA TRP A 151 -1.90 -15.47 -0.40
C TRP A 151 -0.65 -14.92 -1.11
N VAL A 152 0.50 -15.55 -0.87
CA VAL A 152 1.78 -15.18 -1.49
C VAL A 152 1.70 -15.31 -3.01
N LYS A 153 1.12 -16.40 -3.53
CA LYS A 153 0.92 -16.61 -4.96
C LYS A 153 0.07 -15.50 -5.56
N TYR A 154 -1.06 -15.16 -4.95
CA TYR A 154 -2.00 -14.18 -5.47
C TYR A 154 -1.40 -12.76 -5.49
N ILE A 155 -0.61 -12.40 -4.47
CA ILE A 155 0.12 -11.12 -4.47
C ILE A 155 1.17 -11.10 -5.57
N LYS A 156 1.99 -12.17 -5.71
CA LYS A 156 3.06 -12.25 -6.73
C LYS A 156 2.51 -12.24 -8.15
N GLN A 157 1.38 -12.90 -8.38
CA GLN A 157 0.73 -13.01 -9.71
C GLN A 157 -0.19 -11.84 -10.03
N GLN A 158 -0.30 -10.84 -9.15
CA GLN A 158 -1.23 -9.71 -9.30
C GLN A 158 -2.69 -10.18 -9.47
N SER A 159 -3.03 -11.29 -8.81
CA SER A 159 -4.41 -11.78 -8.71
C SER A 159 -5.19 -10.96 -7.69
N ILE A 160 -4.57 -10.65 -6.54
CA ILE A 160 -5.04 -9.59 -5.65
C ILE A 160 -4.56 -8.27 -6.24
N THR A 161 -5.46 -7.29 -6.33
CA THR A 161 -5.16 -5.97 -6.89
C THR A 161 -5.20 -4.85 -5.86
N GLN A 162 -5.99 -5.02 -4.79
CA GLN A 162 -6.06 -4.10 -3.65
C GLN A 162 -6.32 -4.85 -2.35
N VAL A 163 -5.85 -4.28 -1.25
CA VAL A 163 -6.13 -4.75 0.12
C VAL A 163 -6.40 -3.51 0.95
N VAL A 164 -7.67 -3.15 1.08
CA VAL A 164 -8.11 -1.90 1.71
C VAL A 164 -8.44 -2.14 3.17
N LEU A 165 -7.84 -1.34 4.04
CA LEU A 165 -8.13 -1.29 5.47
C LEU A 165 -9.16 -0.21 5.77
N ASN A 166 -10.20 -0.62 6.47
CA ASN A 166 -11.22 0.22 7.06
C ASN A 166 -11.27 -0.07 8.55
N ALA A 167 -10.75 0.82 9.38
CA ALA A 167 -10.81 0.67 10.82
C ALA A 167 -11.69 1.77 11.42
N GLU A 168 -12.71 1.35 12.16
CA GLU A 168 -13.52 2.28 12.96
C GLU A 168 -13.06 2.21 14.42
N PHE A 169 -12.80 3.39 14.98
CA PHE A 169 -12.43 3.57 16.38
C PHE A 169 -13.57 4.30 17.08
N TYR A 170 -14.25 3.59 17.99
CA TYR A 170 -15.21 4.20 18.91
C TYR A 170 -14.65 4.11 20.32
N ALA A 171 -14.73 5.21 21.07
CA ALA A 171 -14.27 5.25 22.46
C ALA A 171 -14.94 4.15 23.28
N GLY A 172 -14.14 3.33 23.97
CA GLY A 172 -14.63 2.22 24.80
C GLY A 172 -15.09 0.97 24.03
N GLN A 173 -14.88 0.88 22.72
CA GLN A 173 -15.17 -0.32 21.92
C GLN A 173 -13.87 -0.98 21.42
N PRO A 174 -13.86 -2.31 21.24
CA PRO A 174 -12.75 -2.98 20.57
C PRO A 174 -12.62 -2.50 19.13
N LEU A 175 -11.37 -2.43 18.65
CA LEU A 175 -11.06 -2.10 17.26
C LEU A 175 -11.90 -2.95 16.30
N ARG A 176 -12.74 -2.30 15.49
CA ARG A 176 -13.42 -2.94 14.36
C ARG A 176 -12.64 -2.63 13.11
N ALA A 177 -11.65 -3.46 12.81
CA ALA A 177 -11.01 -3.47 11.51
C ALA A 177 -11.87 -4.30 10.54
N ALA A 178 -12.05 -3.77 9.34
CA ALA A 178 -12.55 -4.44 8.17
C ALA A 178 -11.44 -4.43 7.11
N LEU A 179 -11.19 -5.59 6.53
CA LEU A 179 -10.24 -5.82 5.47
C LEU A 179 -11.02 -6.13 4.20
N HIS A 180 -10.93 -5.27 3.19
CA HIS A 180 -11.52 -5.50 1.89
C HIS A 180 -10.45 -5.96 0.89
N VAL A 181 -10.54 -7.19 0.41
CA VAL A 181 -9.57 -7.81 -0.50
C VAL A 181 -10.15 -7.87 -1.91
N VAL A 182 -9.55 -7.15 -2.86
CA VAL A 182 -10.01 -7.12 -4.24
C VAL A 182 -9.20 -8.11 -5.09
N ILE A 183 -9.89 -9.01 -5.79
CA ILE A 183 -9.30 -10.10 -6.57
C ILE A 183 -9.84 -10.08 -7.99
N LYS A 184 -8.97 -10.34 -8.98
CA LYS A 184 -9.36 -10.41 -10.40
C LYS A 184 -10.44 -11.47 -10.65
N GLN A 185 -11.44 -11.13 -11.44
CA GLN A 185 -12.59 -12.00 -11.78
C GLN A 185 -12.17 -13.38 -12.30
N ARG A 186 -11.12 -13.45 -13.13
CA ARG A 186 -10.59 -14.73 -13.67
C ARG A 186 -10.08 -15.72 -12.63
N GLN A 187 -9.91 -15.29 -11.38
CA GLN A 187 -9.52 -16.14 -10.25
C GLN A 187 -10.73 -16.47 -9.36
N MET A 188 -11.89 -15.88 -9.66
CA MET A 188 -13.13 -15.91 -8.88
C MET A 188 -14.30 -16.45 -9.70
N SER A 189 -14.09 -16.96 -10.90
CA SER A 189 -15.17 -17.40 -11.81
C SER A 189 -16.13 -18.39 -11.16
N ASP A 190 -15.61 -19.24 -10.27
CA ASP A 190 -16.39 -20.30 -9.62
C ASP A 190 -17.06 -19.81 -8.32
N TRP A 191 -16.79 -18.56 -7.91
CA TRP A 191 -17.10 -18.01 -6.58
C TRP A 191 -18.18 -16.92 -6.61
N VAL A 192 -18.64 -16.56 -7.82
CA VAL A 192 -19.52 -15.44 -8.08
C VAL A 192 -20.79 -15.97 -8.73
N GLU A 193 -21.95 -15.69 -8.12
CA GLU A 193 -23.23 -16.05 -8.70
C GLU A 193 -23.51 -15.26 -9.98
N PRO A 194 -24.37 -15.78 -10.88
CA PRO A 194 -24.95 -15.00 -11.97
C PRO A 194 -25.75 -13.82 -11.40
N GLY A 195 -25.09 -12.68 -11.23
CA GLY A 195 -25.61 -11.53 -10.46
C GLY A 195 -24.54 -10.72 -9.74
N GLY A 196 -23.30 -11.24 -9.63
CA GLY A 196 -22.17 -10.50 -9.07
C GLY A 196 -22.06 -10.55 -7.54
N HIS A 197 -22.89 -11.35 -6.88
CA HIS A 197 -22.80 -11.62 -5.44
C HIS A 197 -21.88 -12.80 -5.17
N PHE A 198 -21.10 -12.71 -4.09
CA PHE A 198 -20.28 -13.83 -3.61
C PHE A 198 -21.16 -14.85 -2.88
N MET A 199 -20.92 -16.14 -3.11
CA MET A 199 -21.59 -17.17 -2.31
C MET A 199 -20.94 -17.25 -0.92
N ALA A 200 -21.76 -17.15 0.15
CA ALA A 200 -21.25 -17.12 1.53
C ALA A 200 -20.39 -18.33 1.95
N PRO A 201 -20.70 -19.59 1.56
CA PRO A 201 -19.82 -20.74 1.84
C PRO A 201 -18.45 -20.60 1.17
N LEU A 202 -18.44 -20.11 -0.07
CA LEU A 202 -17.24 -19.88 -0.87
C LEU A 202 -16.40 -18.73 -0.28
N CYS A 203 -17.01 -17.68 0.29
CA CYS A 203 -16.23 -16.67 1.04
C CYS A 203 -15.43 -17.27 2.21
N THR A 204 -15.98 -18.27 2.91
CA THR A 204 -15.31 -18.89 4.06
C THR A 204 -14.10 -19.73 3.62
N ASP A 205 -14.28 -20.56 2.60
CA ASP A 205 -13.18 -21.37 2.05
C ASP A 205 -12.09 -20.51 1.41
N LEU A 206 -12.47 -19.40 0.79
CA LEU A 206 -11.52 -18.43 0.27
C LEU A 206 -10.69 -17.79 1.39
N ARG A 207 -11.33 -17.33 2.48
CA ARG A 207 -10.62 -16.77 3.65
C ARG A 207 -9.61 -17.76 4.22
N ARG A 208 -10.00 -19.02 4.35
CA ARG A 208 -9.12 -20.12 4.77
C ARG A 208 -7.96 -20.31 3.82
N SER A 209 -8.24 -20.41 2.52
CA SER A 209 -7.21 -20.61 1.50
C SER A 209 -6.18 -19.48 1.50
N LEU A 210 -6.62 -18.24 1.75
CA LEU A 210 -5.77 -17.06 1.85
C LEU A 210 -5.10 -16.91 3.22
N GLY A 211 -5.40 -17.75 4.22
CA GLY A 211 -4.82 -17.67 5.55
C GLY A 211 -5.19 -16.38 6.31
N ILE A 212 -6.37 -15.81 6.04
CA ILE A 212 -6.85 -14.56 6.65
C ILE A 212 -8.09 -14.79 7.55
N GLU A 213 -8.36 -16.04 7.91
CA GLU A 213 -9.46 -16.42 8.79
C GLU A 213 -9.25 -15.98 10.24
N ASP A 214 -8.01 -16.08 10.73
CA ASP A 214 -7.61 -15.72 12.11
C ASP A 214 -7.23 -14.25 12.29
N LEU A 215 -7.39 -13.44 11.23
CA LEU A 215 -7.35 -11.99 11.41
C LEU A 215 -8.60 -11.63 12.21
N ASN A 216 -8.43 -11.18 13.46
CA ASN A 216 -9.49 -10.68 14.35
C ASN A 216 -10.15 -9.40 13.79
N CYS A 217 -10.69 -9.46 12.57
CA CYS A 217 -11.25 -8.39 11.79
C CYS A 217 -12.35 -8.96 10.87
N HIS A 218 -13.25 -8.09 10.43
CA HIS A 218 -14.18 -8.43 9.36
C HIS A 218 -13.40 -8.50 8.03
N VAL A 219 -13.70 -9.48 7.18
CA VAL A 219 -13.03 -9.62 5.88
C VAL A 219 -14.09 -9.70 4.79
N ASP A 220 -14.03 -8.76 3.87
CA ASP A 220 -14.88 -8.68 2.69
C ASP A 220 -14.04 -8.87 1.42
N PHE A 221 -14.72 -9.29 0.35
CA PHE A 221 -14.10 -9.46 -0.96
C PHE A 221 -14.71 -8.52 -1.99
N GLY A 222 -13.87 -8.08 -2.92
CA GLY A 222 -14.24 -7.32 -4.10
C GLY A 222 -13.74 -8.02 -5.36
N ILE A 223 -14.38 -7.74 -6.50
CA ILE A 223 -13.98 -8.28 -7.80
C ILE A 223 -13.39 -7.16 -8.63
N ASP A 224 -12.21 -7.40 -9.17
CA ASP A 224 -11.63 -6.58 -10.24
C ASP A 224 -12.02 -7.19 -11.60
N TYR A 225 -12.82 -6.46 -12.37
CA TYR A 225 -13.36 -6.88 -13.67
C TYR A 225 -12.37 -6.71 -14.85
N TRP A 226 -11.15 -6.20 -14.60
CA TRP A 226 -10.16 -5.85 -15.62
C TRP A 226 -9.00 -6.85 -15.78
#